data_AF-A0A2N6A5P6-F1
#
_entry.id   AF-A0A2N6A5P6-F1
#
_cell.length_a   1.000
_cell.length_b   1.000
_cell.length_c   1.000
_cell.angle_alpha   90.00
_cell.angle_beta   90.00
_cell.angle_gamma   90.00
#
_symmetry.space_group_name_H-M   'P 1'
#
loop_
_entity.id
_entity.type
_entity.pdbx_description
1 polymer ?
#
loop_
_entity_poly.entity_id
_entity_poly.type
_entity_poly.pdbx_seq_one_letter_code
_entity_poly.pdbx_strand_id
1 'polypeptide(L)'
;MSELKRKKNESFEAFIRRVKQTWQRSGNILQARKIQYFTPGKSKNVTRNQAISRAKLISKTDYLRKTGKLPADDKKNKRNRR
;
A
#
# COMPACT_ATOMS: atom_id res chain seq x y z
N MET A 1 -7.69 -17.69 4.34
CA MET A 1 -9.02 -17.67 4.97
C MET A 1 -9.82 -16.49 4.43
N SER A 2 -10.38 -16.64 3.23
CA SER A 2 -11.33 -15.66 2.69
C SER A 2 -12.58 -16.41 2.29
N GLU A 3 -13.35 -16.83 3.29
CA GLU A 3 -14.67 -17.42 3.08
C GLU A 3 -15.66 -16.32 2.69
N LEU A 4 -15.44 -15.70 1.53
CA LEU A 4 -16.38 -14.77 0.94
C LEU A 4 -17.41 -15.58 0.18
N LYS A 5 -18.60 -15.71 0.77
CA LYS A 5 -19.75 -16.29 0.09
C LYS A 5 -20.45 -15.22 -0.77
N ARG A 6 -21.11 -15.67 -1.84
CA ARG A 6 -21.95 -14.80 -2.67
C ARG A 6 -23.19 -14.40 -1.87
N LYS A 7 -23.55 -13.12 -1.91
CA LYS A 7 -24.79 -12.64 -1.26
C LYS A 7 -25.99 -12.93 -2.18
N LYS A 8 -27.16 -13.18 -1.59
CA LYS A 8 -28.42 -13.29 -2.35
C LYS A 8 -28.67 -11.94 -3.05
N ASN A 9 -29.04 -11.98 -4.33
CA ASN A 9 -29.24 -10.82 -5.22
C ASN A 9 -27.98 -10.04 -5.63
N GLU A 10 -26.79 -10.62 -5.48
CA GLU A 10 -25.54 -10.04 -5.99
C GLU A 10 -25.20 -10.55 -7.40
N SER A 11 -24.78 -9.66 -8.31
CA SER A 11 -24.21 -10.08 -9.60
C SER A 11 -22.85 -10.77 -9.40
N PHE A 12 -22.48 -11.68 -10.30
CA PHE A 12 -21.21 -12.39 -10.19
C PHE A 12 -20.00 -11.43 -10.22
N GLU A 13 -20.06 -10.38 -11.03
CA GLU A 13 -19.00 -9.38 -11.15
C GLU A 13 -18.81 -8.57 -9.86
N ALA A 14 -19.91 -8.15 -9.21
CA ALA A 14 -19.85 -7.45 -7.93
C ALA A 14 -19.20 -8.32 -6.84
N PHE A 15 -19.49 -9.62 -6.86
CA PHE A 15 -18.88 -10.59 -5.96
C PHE A 15 -17.36 -10.67 -6.18
N ILE A 16 -16.90 -10.87 -7.41
CA ILE A 16 -15.47 -10.92 -7.75
C ILE A 16 -14.75 -9.63 -7.39
N ARG A 17 -15.38 -8.47 -7.60
CA ARG A 17 -14.82 -7.17 -7.20
C ARG A 17 -14.60 -7.10 -5.69
N ARG A 18 -15.56 -7.58 -4.87
CA ARG A 18 -15.38 -7.64 -3.41
C ARG A 18 -14.25 -8.59 -3.03
N VAL A 19 -14.18 -9.76 -3.65
CA VAL A 19 -13.09 -10.74 -3.39
C VAL A 19 -11.74 -10.10 -3.67
N LYS A 20 -11.56 -9.49 -4.85
CA LYS A 20 -10.32 -8.81 -5.23
C LYS A 20 -9.95 -7.68 -4.26
N GLN A 21 -10.91 -6.83 -3.88
CA GLN A 21 -10.67 -5.76 -2.91
C GLN A 21 -10.30 -6.30 -1.52
N THR A 22 -10.89 -7.41 -1.11
CA THR A 22 -10.61 -8.02 0.19
C THR A 22 -9.20 -8.60 0.23
N TRP A 23 -8.77 -9.28 -0.83
CA TRP A 23 -7.39 -9.78 -0.96
C TRP A 23 -6.35 -8.66 -1.05
N GLN A 24 -6.69 -7.55 -1.72
CA GLN A 24 -5.83 -6.36 -1.74
C GLN A 24 -5.70 -5.72 -0.35
N ARG A 25 -6.82 -5.57 0.37
CA ARG A 25 -6.84 -4.99 1.72
C ARG A 25 -6.14 -5.87 2.76
N SER A 26 -6.26 -7.19 2.65
CA SER A 26 -5.61 -8.11 3.58
C SER A 26 -4.08 -8.10 3.45
N GLY A 27 -3.54 -7.63 2.32
CA GLY A 27 -2.09 -7.59 2.10
C GLY A 27 -1.44 -8.97 1.92
N ASN A 28 -2.21 -10.07 1.98
CA ASN A 28 -1.69 -11.43 1.88
C ASN A 28 -0.93 -11.66 0.57
N ILE A 29 -1.42 -11.09 -0.54
CA ILE A 29 -0.74 -11.17 -1.84
C ILE A 29 0.61 -10.44 -1.79
N LEU A 30 0.67 -9.26 -1.14
CA LEU A 30 1.91 -8.51 -1.00
C LEU A 30 2.91 -9.24 -0.11
N GLN A 31 2.43 -9.82 0.99
CA GLN A 31 3.26 -10.62 1.89
C GLN A 31 3.80 -11.87 1.20
N ALA A 32 2.96 -12.60 0.45
CA ALA A 32 3.39 -13.76 -0.33
C ALA A 32 4.50 -13.39 -1.33
N ARG A 33 4.35 -12.27 -2.04
CA ARG A 33 5.39 -11.75 -2.97
C ARG A 33 6.65 -11.32 -2.24
N LYS A 34 6.53 -10.76 -1.04
CA LYS A 34 7.67 -10.31 -0.22
C LYS A 34 8.52 -11.48 0.30
N ILE A 35 7.88 -12.59 0.68
CA ILE A 35 8.56 -13.78 1.22
C ILE A 35 8.89 -14.82 0.14
N GLN A 36 8.54 -14.56 -1.12
CA GLN A 36 8.77 -15.47 -2.25
C GLN A 36 10.25 -15.85 -2.39
N TYR A 37 11.15 -14.94 -2.02
CA TYR A 37 12.60 -15.13 -2.10
C TYR A 37 13.27 -14.81 -0.77
N PHE A 38 14.42 -15.44 -0.52
CA PHE A 38 15.25 -15.10 0.62
C PHE A 38 15.74 -13.64 0.50
N THR A 39 15.54 -12.87 1.56
CA THR A 39 16.06 -11.51 1.68
C THR A 39 16.88 -11.40 2.95
N PRO A 40 18.17 -11.04 2.88
CA PRO A 40 18.98 -10.88 4.08
C PRO A 40 18.49 -9.71 4.93
N GLY A 41 18.76 -9.78 6.23
CA GLY A 41 18.46 -8.69 7.15
C GLY A 41 19.15 -7.39 6.73
N LYS A 42 18.44 -6.25 6.87
CA LYS A 42 19.01 -4.94 6.54
C LYS A 42 20.08 -4.54 7.56
N SER A 43 21.21 -4.03 7.09
CA SER A 43 22.24 -3.45 7.95
C SER A 43 21.80 -2.11 8.56
N LYS A 44 22.44 -1.70 9.66
CA LYS A 44 22.15 -0.42 10.35
C LYS A 44 22.31 0.81 9.44
N ASN A 45 23.25 0.78 8.50
CA ASN A 45 23.45 1.87 7.54
C ASN A 45 22.29 1.95 6.54
N VAL A 46 21.83 0.80 6.03
CA VAL A 46 20.71 0.73 5.10
C VAL A 46 19.42 1.22 5.77
N THR A 47 19.16 0.82 7.01
CA THR A 47 17.97 1.29 7.75
C THR A 47 18.02 2.80 8.02
N ARG A 48 19.18 3.33 8.42
CA ARG A 48 19.40 4.77 8.61
C ARG A 48 19.14 5.56 7.32
N ASN A 49 19.74 5.15 6.21
CA ASN A 49 19.58 5.83 4.93
C ASN A 49 18.12 5.81 4.46
N GLN A 50 17.41 4.68 4.63
CA GLN A 50 15.99 4.60 4.32
C GLN A 50 15.14 5.54 5.19
N ALA A 51 15.45 5.66 6.50
CA ALA A 51 14.75 6.57 7.40
C ALA A 51 14.95 8.03 7.01
N ILE A 52 16.18 8.44 6.70
CA ILE A 52 16.51 9.81 6.27
C ILE A 52 15.77 10.15 4.97
N SER A 53 15.81 9.26 3.97
CA SER A 53 15.11 9.47 2.71
C SER A 53 13.59 9.61 2.90
N ARG A 54 12.99 8.81 3.78
CA ARG A 54 11.56 8.92 4.14
C ARG A 54 11.25 10.25 4.81
N ALA A 55 12.07 10.68 5.78
CA ALA A 55 11.89 11.95 6.47
C ALA A 55 11.96 13.15 5.53
N LYS A 56 12.94 13.16 4.61
CA LYS A 56 13.08 14.19 3.56
C LYS A 56 11.84 14.26 2.67
N LEU A 57 11.33 13.09 2.24
CA LEU A 57 10.15 13.03 1.39
C LEU A 57 8.90 13.55 2.12
N ILE A 58 8.68 13.15 3.38
CA ILE A 58 7.57 13.63 4.21
C ILE A 58 7.65 15.15 4.36
N SER A 59 8.80 15.68 4.79
CA SER A 59 9.03 17.11 4.96
C SER A 59 8.74 17.91 3.68
N LYS A 60 9.25 17.45 2.53
CA LYS A 60 8.96 18.09 1.23
C LYS A 60 7.46 18.06 0.91
N THR A 61 6.79 16.93 1.11
CA THR A 61 5.34 16.82 0.82
C THR A 61 4.49 17.69 1.76
N ASP A 62 4.89 17.83 3.02
CA ASP A 62 4.20 18.64 4.01
C ASP A 62 4.38 20.12 3.71
N TYR A 63 5.59 20.54 3.30
CA TYR A 63 5.85 21.89 2.82
C TYR A 63 4.97 22.23 1.60
N LEU A 64 4.99 21.40 0.55
CA LEU A 64 4.18 21.63 -0.65
C LEU A 64 2.67 21.66 -0.35
N ARG A 65 2.21 20.84 0.60
CA ARG A 65 0.83 20.86 1.08
C ARG A 65 0.49 22.18 1.77
N LYS A 66 1.37 22.68 2.64
CA LYS A 66 1.19 23.96 3.34
C LYS A 66 1.18 25.14 2.38
N THR A 67 2.05 25.13 1.36
CA THR A 67 2.12 26.22 0.37
C THR A 67 1.08 26.11 -0.75
N GLY A 68 0.19 25.12 -0.72
CA GLY A 68 -0.82 24.90 -1.77
C GLY A 68 -0.25 24.47 -3.13
N LYS A 69 1.04 24.15 -3.22
CA LYS A 69 1.75 23.74 -4.46
C LYS A 69 1.80 22.23 -4.64
N LEU A 70 1.00 21.48 -3.88
CA LEU A 70 0.98 20.02 -3.99
C LEU A 70 0.28 19.63 -5.30
N PRO A 71 0.95 18.88 -6.20
CA PRO A 71 0.34 18.42 -7.44
C PRO A 71 -0.96 17.64 -7.19
N ALA A 72 -1.95 17.80 -8.05
CA ALA A 72 -3.25 17.13 -7.92
C ALA A 72 -3.13 15.59 -7.94
N ASP A 73 -2.13 15.06 -8.65
CA ASP A 73 -1.87 13.62 -8.77
C ASP A 73 -1.31 12.98 -7.49
N ASP A 74 -0.66 13.75 -6.61
CA ASP A 74 -0.07 13.23 -5.37
C ASP A 74 -1.11 12.88 -4.30
N LYS A 75 -2.35 13.36 -4.45
CA LYS A 75 -3.43 13.06 -3.48
C LYS A 75 -3.93 11.61 -3.57
N LYS A 76 -3.71 10.91 -4.68
CA LYS A 76 -4.38 9.62 -4.97
C LYS A 76 -3.73 8.39 -4.33
N ASN A 77 -2.49 8.45 -3.86
CA ASN A 77 -1.71 7.23 -3.57
C ASN A 77 -1.49 6.88 -2.08
N LYS A 78 -2.34 7.37 -1.17
CA LYS A 78 -2.30 6.94 0.25
C LYS A 78 -2.85 5.53 0.50
N ARG A 79 -3.59 4.94 -0.45
CA ARG A 79 -4.24 3.63 -0.28
C ARG A 79 -3.35 2.41 -0.60
N ASN A 80 -2.23 2.60 -1.30
CA ASN A 80 -1.38 1.50 -1.78
C ASN A 80 -0.02 1.38 -1.07
N ARG A 81 0.17 2.02 0.09
CA ARG A 81 1.47 2.02 0.84
C ARG A 81 1.46 1.14 2.10
N ARG A 82 0.58 0.15 2.19
CA ARG A 82 0.59 -0.86 3.25
C ARG A 82 1.09 -2.18 2.69
#